data_AF-A0A7C2ZQ30-F1
#
_entry.id   AF-A0A7C2ZQ30-F1
#
_cell.length_a   1.000
_cell.length_b   1.000
_cell.length_c   1.000
_cell.angle_alpha   90.00
_cell.angle_beta   90.00
_cell.angle_gamma   90.00
#
_symmetry.space_group_name_H-M   'P 1'
#
loop_
_entity.id
_entity.type
_entity.pdbx_description
1 polymer ?
#
loop_
_entity_poly.entity_id
_entity_poly.type
_entity_poly.pdbx_seq_one_letter_code
_entity_poly.pdbx_strand_id
1 'polypeptide(L)'
;MLDAKNHQFLRRNFELQEENHQLLNDKIKHLENEVPTLRQRNEQLTAENKDLLDKVKDFEEKEKYKIYRGVAFKVSQDSEVEPIAYCPNCYLAMSDMGIGIFKCPKCEYIARPKRVVSVLAKELTSILKDNK
;
A
#
# COMPACT_ATOMS: atom_id res chain seq x y z
N MET A 1 3.95 35.12 68.34
CA MET A 1 4.34 35.38 66.93
C MET A 1 4.58 34.10 66.12
N LEU A 2 5.01 32.97 66.71
CA LEU A 2 5.25 31.71 65.98
C LEU A 2 3.97 31.11 65.35
N ASP A 3 2.83 31.15 66.05
CA ASP A 3 1.59 30.51 65.57
C ASP A 3 0.99 31.15 64.32
N ALA A 4 1.01 32.48 64.22
CA ALA A 4 0.47 33.17 63.04
C ALA A 4 1.28 32.83 61.77
N LYS A 5 2.60 32.71 61.89
CA LYS A 5 3.47 32.29 60.79
C LYS A 5 3.20 30.85 60.39
N ASN A 6 3.11 29.93 61.36
CA ASN A 6 2.82 28.52 61.10
C ASN A 6 1.44 28.32 60.44
N HIS A 7 0.42 29.05 60.88
CA HIS A 7 -0.90 29.04 60.24
C HIS A 7 -0.87 29.57 58.81
N GLN A 8 -0.10 30.63 58.54
CA GLN A 8 0.07 31.17 57.19
C GLN A 8 0.81 30.20 56.26
N PHE A 9 1.86 29.52 56.76
CA PHE A 9 2.57 28.47 56.02
C PHE A 9 1.67 27.27 55.70
N LEU A 10 0.88 26.81 56.67
CA LEU A 10 -0.09 25.73 56.47
C LEU A 10 -1.13 26.10 55.42
N ARG A 11 -1.72 27.30 55.49
CA ARG A 11 -2.67 27.77 54.47
C ARG A 11 -2.04 27.80 53.08
N ARG A 12 -0.82 28.32 52.95
CA ARG A 12 -0.13 28.38 51.65
C ARG A 12 0.17 26.98 51.10
N ASN A 13 0.52 26.03 51.96
CA ASN A 13 0.71 24.64 51.54
C ASN A 13 -0.59 23.99 51.05
N PHE A 14 -1.72 24.25 51.72
CA PHE A 14 -3.03 23.76 51.25
C PHE A 14 -3.42 24.38 49.91
N GLU A 15 -3.23 25.69 49.73
CA GLU A 15 -3.47 26.38 48.45
C GLU A 15 -2.62 25.77 47.33
N LEU A 16 -1.31 25.58 47.56
CA LEU A 16 -0.41 24.96 46.58
C LEU A 16 -0.79 23.50 46.27
N GLN A 17 -1.28 22.76 47.27
CA GLN A 17 -1.74 21.39 47.06
C GLN A 17 -3.00 21.36 46.20
N GLU A 18 -3.92 22.30 46.40
CA GLU A 18 -5.14 22.44 45.60
C GLU A 18 -4.82 22.86 44.16
N GLU A 19 -3.94 23.87 43.97
CA GLU A 19 -3.43 24.29 42.66
C GLU A 19 -2.77 23.13 41.91
N ASN A 20 -1.90 22.35 42.58
CA ASN A 20 -1.25 21.18 41.99
C ASN A 20 -2.26 20.09 41.61
N HIS A 21 -3.25 19.82 42.47
CA HIS A 21 -4.28 18.84 42.19
C HIS A 21 -5.13 19.25 40.98
N GLN A 22 -5.46 20.53 40.85
CA GLN A 22 -6.20 21.06 39.73
C GLN A 22 -5.40 20.96 38.42
N LEU A 23 -4.12 21.35 38.43
CA LEU A 23 -3.23 21.20 37.27
C LEU A 23 -3.09 19.74 36.82
N LEU A 24 -3.00 18.80 37.76
CA LEU A 24 -2.95 17.37 37.46
C LEU A 24 -4.26 16.89 36.83
N ASN A 25 -5.41 17.31 37.35
CA ASN A 25 -6.71 16.95 36.80
C ASN A 25 -6.91 17.48 35.38
N ASP A 26 -6.48 18.71 35.10
CA ASP A 26 -6.57 19.29 33.76
C ASP A 26 -5.68 18.54 32.77
N LYS A 27 -4.47 18.15 33.19
CA LYS A 27 -3.59 17.30 32.37
C LYS A 27 -4.17 15.92 32.13
N ILE A 28 -4.77 15.29 33.14
CA ILE A 28 -5.42 13.99 33.00
C ILE A 28 -6.55 14.09 31.98
N LYS A 29 -7.45 15.07 32.11
CA LYS A 29 -8.54 15.29 31.16
C LYS A 29 -8.04 15.54 29.74
N HIS A 30 -6.96 16.31 29.60
CA HIS A 30 -6.37 16.55 28.29
C HIS A 30 -5.86 15.25 27.66
N LEU A 31 -5.09 14.45 28.41
CA LEU A 31 -4.59 13.15 27.96
C LEU A 31 -5.72 12.14 27.68
N GLU A 32 -6.77 12.13 28.49
CA GLU A 32 -7.96 11.30 28.29
C GLU A 32 -8.67 11.60 26.96
N ASN A 33 -8.59 12.85 26.48
CA ASN A 33 -9.12 13.24 25.17
C ASN A 33 -8.15 12.96 24.01
N GLU A 34 -6.84 13.13 24.23
CA GLU A 34 -5.82 12.91 23.19
C GLU A 34 -5.60 11.43 22.91
N VAL A 35 -5.57 10.58 23.94
CA VAL A 35 -5.26 9.14 23.78
C VAL A 35 -6.22 8.43 22.81
N PRO A 36 -7.56 8.59 22.91
CA PRO A 36 -8.48 7.99 21.94
C PRO A 36 -8.28 8.53 20.54
N THR A 37 -8.06 9.83 20.40
CA THR A 37 -7.84 10.49 19.11
C THR A 37 -6.59 9.95 18.42
N LEU A 38 -5.48 9.83 19.16
CA LEU A 38 -4.23 9.26 18.66
C LEU A 38 -4.38 7.79 18.32
N ARG A 39 -5.11 7.00 19.13
CA ARG A 39 -5.40 5.59 18.84
C ARG A 39 -6.18 5.44 17.54
N GLN A 40 -7.26 6.20 17.38
CA GLN A 40 -8.07 6.19 16.16
C GLN A 40 -7.23 6.56 14.92
N ARG A 41 -6.39 7.59 15.04
CA ARG A 41 -5.51 8.00 13.94
C ARG A 41 -4.49 6.91 13.60
N ASN A 42 -3.96 6.22 14.60
CA ASN A 42 -3.01 5.13 14.41
C ASN A 42 -3.67 3.92 13.72
N GLU A 43 -4.88 3.55 14.13
CA GLU A 43 -5.68 2.51 13.47
C GLU A 43 -5.96 2.85 12.00
N GLN A 44 -6.36 4.10 11.73
CA GLN A 44 -6.57 4.58 10.36
C GLN A 44 -5.29 4.48 9.52
N LEU A 45 -4.17 5.02 10.02
CA LEU A 45 -2.89 4.98 9.31
C LEU A 45 -2.39 3.54 9.10
N THR A 46 -2.67 2.65 10.05
CA THR A 46 -2.33 1.22 9.91
C THR A 46 -3.13 0.57 8.78
N ALA A 47 -4.42 0.88 8.67
CA ALA A 47 -5.25 0.39 7.58
C ALA A 47 -4.81 0.96 6.22
N GLU A 48 -4.53 2.27 6.16
CA GLU A 48 -4.03 2.94 4.94
C GLU A 48 -2.68 2.37 4.50
N ASN A 49 -1.74 2.17 5.43
CA ASN A 49 -0.44 1.56 5.12
C ASN A 49 -0.59 0.15 4.56
N LYS A 50 -1.51 -0.64 5.11
CA LYS A 50 -1.77 -1.99 4.59
C LYS A 50 -2.30 -1.95 3.16
N ASP A 51 -3.31 -1.12 2.88
CA ASP A 51 -3.87 -0.95 1.54
C ASP A 51 -2.81 -0.47 0.53
N LEU A 52 -1.96 0.49 0.92
CA LEU A 52 -0.86 0.96 0.08
C LEU A 52 0.17 -0.13 -0.20
N LEU A 53 0.55 -0.92 0.81
CA LEU A 53 1.47 -2.05 0.63
C LEU A 53 0.89 -3.11 -0.32
N ASP A 54 -0.40 -3.40 -0.22
CA ASP A 54 -1.07 -4.34 -1.12
C ASP A 54 -1.10 -3.78 -2.55
N LYS A 55 -1.36 -2.48 -2.73
CA LYS A 55 -1.27 -1.81 -4.04
C LYS A 55 0.14 -1.84 -4.63
N VAL A 56 1.17 -1.61 -3.82
CA VAL A 56 2.57 -1.66 -4.27
C VAL A 56 2.91 -3.06 -4.77
N LYS A 57 2.56 -4.11 -4.01
CA LYS A 57 2.75 -5.50 -4.46
C LYS A 57 2.04 -5.78 -5.77
N ASP A 58 0.79 -5.31 -5.90
CA ASP A 58 0.03 -5.40 -7.14
C ASP A 58 0.73 -4.69 -8.32
N PHE A 59 1.33 -3.53 -8.10
CA PHE A 59 2.08 -2.82 -9.13
C PHE A 59 3.39 -3.53 -9.48
N GLU A 60 4.16 -4.00 -8.50
CA GLU A 60 5.40 -4.75 -8.70
C GLU A 60 5.16 -6.03 -9.51
N GLU A 61 4.06 -6.74 -9.24
CA GLU A 61 3.69 -7.91 -10.06
C GLU A 61 3.34 -7.51 -11.50
N LYS A 62 2.67 -6.37 -11.70
CA LYS A 62 2.30 -5.86 -13.04
C LYS A 62 3.50 -5.35 -13.84
N GLU A 63 4.52 -4.79 -13.20
CA GLU A 63 5.74 -4.30 -13.87
C GLU A 63 6.54 -5.41 -14.55
N LYS A 64 6.41 -6.65 -14.06
CA LYS A 64 6.98 -7.85 -14.69
C LYS A 64 6.36 -8.14 -16.06
N TYR A 65 5.27 -7.46 -16.43
CA TYR A 65 4.60 -7.67 -17.69
C TYR A 65 4.78 -6.48 -18.64
N LYS A 66 5.02 -6.78 -19.91
CA LYS A 66 5.03 -5.80 -21.00
C LYS A 66 3.93 -6.12 -22.00
N ILE A 67 3.12 -5.13 -22.32
CA ILE A 67 2.06 -5.26 -23.32
C ILE A 67 2.67 -5.08 -24.70
N TYR A 68 2.51 -6.07 -25.56
CA TYR A 68 2.97 -6.04 -26.94
C TYR A 68 1.92 -6.66 -27.86
N ARG A 69 1.52 -5.90 -28.89
CA ARG A 69 0.56 -6.33 -29.92
C ARG A 69 -0.77 -6.91 -29.36
N GLY A 70 -1.28 -6.33 -28.26
CA GLY A 70 -2.60 -6.63 -27.71
C GLY A 70 -2.65 -7.76 -26.68
N VAL A 71 -1.50 -8.34 -26.33
CA VAL A 71 -1.34 -9.30 -25.21
C VAL A 71 -0.24 -8.81 -24.27
N ALA A 72 -0.28 -9.25 -23.02
CA ALA A 72 0.81 -9.04 -22.07
C ALA A 72 1.77 -10.24 -22.09
N PHE A 73 3.06 -9.97 -21.89
CA PHE A 73 4.09 -10.97 -21.75
C PHE A 73 4.87 -10.75 -20.47
N LYS A 74 5.20 -11.83 -19.77
CA LYS A 74 6.07 -11.78 -18.61
C LYS A 74 7.53 -11.66 -19.05
N VAL A 75 8.26 -10.75 -18.43
CA VAL A 75 9.65 -10.41 -18.74
C VAL A 75 10.53 -10.76 -17.54
N SER A 76 11.62 -11.48 -17.79
CA SER A 76 12.63 -11.79 -16.78
C SER A 76 13.61 -10.62 -16.58
N GLN A 77 14.45 -10.70 -15.55
CA GLN A 77 15.49 -9.70 -15.27
C GLN A 77 16.51 -9.56 -16.44
N ASP A 78 16.72 -10.65 -17.18
CA ASP A 78 17.63 -10.70 -18.33
C ASP A 78 17.00 -10.19 -19.63
N SER A 79 15.82 -9.55 -19.55
CA SER A 79 15.03 -9.13 -20.71
C SER A 79 14.54 -10.29 -21.59
N GLU A 80 14.48 -11.51 -21.05
CA GLU A 80 13.87 -12.65 -21.74
C GLU A 80 12.35 -12.63 -21.57
N VAL A 81 11.64 -12.98 -22.63
CA VAL A 81 10.18 -12.96 -22.68
C VAL A 81 9.65 -14.38 -22.81
N GLU A 82 8.80 -14.78 -21.86
CA GLU A 82 8.12 -16.07 -21.94
C GLU A 82 7.09 -16.09 -23.08
N PRO A 83 7.01 -17.16 -23.90
CA PRO A 83 6.08 -17.24 -25.03
C PRO A 83 4.65 -17.61 -24.60
N ILE A 84 4.14 -16.99 -23.54
CA ILE A 84 2.79 -17.18 -23.00
C ILE A 84 2.03 -15.86 -23.13
N ALA A 85 0.81 -15.92 -23.65
CA ALA A 85 -0.06 -14.76 -23.74
C ALA A 85 -0.80 -14.54 -22.41
N TYR A 86 -0.55 -13.41 -21.77
CA TYR A 86 -1.28 -12.96 -20.60
C TYR A 86 -2.29 -11.86 -20.96
N CYS A 87 -3.36 -11.75 -20.18
CA CYS A 87 -4.35 -10.70 -20.36
C CYS A 87 -3.73 -9.34 -19.96
N PRO A 88 -3.85 -8.29 -20.79
CA PRO A 88 -3.31 -6.97 -20.45
C PRO A 88 -4.02 -6.29 -19.27
N ASN A 89 -5.25 -6.72 -18.94
CA ASN A 89 -6.03 -6.14 -17.84
C ASN A 89 -5.87 -6.92 -16.54
N CYS A 90 -5.77 -8.24 -16.63
CA CYS A 90 -5.76 -9.12 -15.46
C CYS A 90 -4.41 -9.78 -15.18
N TYR A 91 -3.48 -9.75 -16.13
CA TYR A 91 -2.17 -10.41 -16.06
C TYR A 91 -2.24 -11.92 -15.77
N LEU A 92 -3.40 -12.53 -16.03
CA LEU A 92 -3.61 -13.97 -15.98
C LEU A 92 -3.30 -14.58 -17.35
N ALA A 93 -2.72 -15.78 -17.34
CA ALA A 93 -2.51 -16.55 -18.56
C ALA A 93 -3.84 -16.74 -19.29
N MET A 94 -3.85 -16.46 -20.58
CA MET A 94 -5.05 -16.58 -21.41
C MET A 94 -5.15 -18.00 -21.96
N SER A 95 -6.39 -18.47 -22.13
CA SER A 95 -6.66 -19.74 -22.81
C SER A 95 -6.60 -19.53 -24.33
N ASP A 96 -5.86 -20.38 -25.02
CA ASP A 96 -5.89 -20.46 -26.48
C ASP A 96 -7.17 -21.18 -26.92
N MET A 97 -8.00 -20.49 -27.69
CA MET A 97 -9.26 -21.00 -28.23
C MET A 97 -9.10 -21.55 -29.66
N GLY A 98 -7.86 -21.62 -30.16
CA GLY A 98 -7.53 -21.98 -31.53
C GLY A 98 -7.52 -20.77 -32.48
N ILE A 99 -6.83 -20.92 -33.62
CA ILE A 99 -6.76 -19.91 -34.70
C ILE A 99 -6.16 -18.57 -34.20
N GLY A 100 -5.27 -18.60 -33.20
CA GLY A 100 -4.63 -17.40 -32.66
C GLY A 100 -5.58 -16.48 -31.89
N ILE A 101 -6.65 -17.03 -31.31
CA ILE A 101 -7.60 -16.32 -30.46
C ILE A 101 -7.33 -16.69 -29.01
N PHE A 102 -7.06 -15.70 -28.18
CA PHE A 102 -6.85 -15.89 -26.74
C PHE A 102 -7.99 -15.26 -25.96
N LYS A 103 -8.54 -15.96 -24.95
CA LYS A 103 -9.55 -15.43 -24.05
C LYS A 103 -9.04 -15.39 -22.61
N CYS A 104 -9.26 -14.28 -21.91
CA CYS A 104 -8.99 -14.17 -20.49
C CYS A 104 -10.07 -14.91 -19.69
N PRO A 105 -9.70 -15.78 -18.73
CA PRO A 105 -10.68 -16.51 -17.92
C PRO A 105 -11.43 -15.61 -16.91
N LYS A 106 -10.87 -14.45 -16.57
CA LYS A 106 -11.41 -13.57 -15.51
C LYS A 106 -12.28 -12.43 -16.04
N CYS A 107 -11.77 -11.65 -17.00
CA CYS A 107 -12.47 -10.45 -17.51
C CYS A 107 -13.03 -10.62 -18.92
N GLU A 108 -12.99 -11.84 -19.48
CA GLU A 108 -13.45 -12.18 -20.82
C GLU A 108 -12.79 -11.42 -21.98
N TYR A 109 -11.73 -10.64 -21.72
CA TYR A 109 -10.96 -9.96 -22.76
C TYR A 109 -10.46 -10.96 -23.82
N ILE A 110 -10.65 -10.61 -25.10
CA ILE A 110 -10.25 -11.43 -26.23
C ILE A 110 -9.10 -10.74 -26.97
N ALA A 111 -7.99 -11.44 -27.14
CA ALA A 111 -6.88 -11.00 -27.99
C ALA A 111 -6.82 -11.82 -29.27
N ARG A 112 -6.51 -11.16 -30.39
CA ARG A 112 -6.30 -11.79 -31.70
C ARG A 112 -4.99 -11.28 -32.31
N PRO A 113 -3.83 -11.67 -31.74
CA PRO A 113 -2.53 -11.26 -32.26
C PRO A 113 -2.37 -11.68 -33.73
N LYS A 114 -1.80 -10.79 -34.55
CA LYS A 114 -1.57 -11.04 -35.99
C LYS A 114 -0.50 -12.09 -36.27
N ARG A 115 0.31 -12.44 -35.28
CA ARG A 115 1.40 -13.43 -35.35
C ARG A 115 1.27 -14.38 -34.16
N VAL A 116 1.86 -15.57 -34.31
CA VAL A 116 1.92 -16.56 -33.23
C VAL A 116 2.66 -15.97 -32.03
N VAL A 117 2.16 -16.26 -30.83
CA VAL A 117 2.67 -15.71 -29.55
C VAL A 117 4.16 -15.96 -29.36
N SER A 118 4.67 -17.12 -29.78
CA SER A 118 6.10 -17.44 -29.72
C SER A 118 6.98 -16.53 -30.59
N VAL A 119 6.47 -16.06 -31.73
CA VAL A 119 7.18 -15.10 -32.61
C VAL A 119 7.15 -13.72 -31.98
N LEU A 120 6.00 -13.29 -31.46
CA LEU A 120 5.86 -12.01 -30.76
C LEU A 120 6.76 -11.91 -29.53
N ALA A 121 6.89 -12.99 -28.77
CA ALA A 121 7.79 -13.05 -27.62
C ALA A 121 9.25 -12.88 -28.04
N LYS A 122 9.70 -13.57 -29.10
CA LYS A 122 11.07 -13.40 -29.65
C LYS A 122 11.33 -11.98 -30.15
N GLU A 123 10.39 -11.40 -30.89
CA GLU A 123 10.48 -9.99 -31.32
C GLU A 123 10.64 -9.05 -30.13
N LEU A 124 9.82 -9.24 -29.09
CA LEU A 124 9.87 -8.41 -27.90
C LEU A 124 11.18 -8.59 -27.15
N THR A 125 11.69 -9.82 -27.00
CA THR A 125 13.02 -10.09 -26.43
C THR A 125 14.10 -9.31 -27.17
N SER A 126 14.13 -9.36 -28.50
CA SER A 126 15.10 -8.60 -29.31
C SER A 126 15.01 -7.10 -29.04
N ILE A 127 13.80 -6.53 -29.09
CA ILE A 127 13.57 -5.10 -28.80
C ILE A 127 14.05 -4.73 -27.40
N LEU A 128 13.78 -5.55 -26.39
CA LEU A 128 14.15 -5.26 -25.01
C LEU A 128 15.67 -5.38 -24.76
N LYS A 129 16.37 -6.22 -25.52
CA LYS A 129 17.83 -6.34 -25.46
C LYS A 129 18.54 -5.22 -26.19
N ASP A 130 18.00 -4.78 -27.32
CA ASP A 130 18.58 -3.69 -28.13
C ASP A 130 18.48 -2.32 -27.43
N ASN A 131 17.58 -2.17 -26.44
CA ASN A 131 17.37 -0.94 -25.67
C ASN A 131 18.07 -0.93 -24.29
N LYS A 132 18.94 -1.90 -23.99
CA LYS A 132 19.81 -1.92 -22.79
C LYS A 132 21.15 -1.25 -23.10
#